data_AF-A0A9R0U7B7-F1
#
_entry.id   AF-A0A9R0U7B7-F1
#
_cell.length_a   1.000
_cell.length_b   1.000
_cell.length_c   1.000
_cell.angle_alpha   90.00
_cell.angle_beta   90.00
_cell.angle_gamma   90.00
#
_symmetry.space_group_name_H-M   'P 1'
#
loop_
_entity.id
_entity.type
_entity.pdbx_description
1 polymer ?
#
loop_
_entity_poly.entity_id
_entity_poly.type
_entity_poly.pdbx_seq_one_letter_code
_entity_poly.pdbx_strand_id
1 'polypeptide(L)'
;MTVRWSVTIDCAEPRAVARFWSVALGYIERPPPAGFASWEAWFTQHGVPEAEWDDGAYLTDPEGVLPSLSFLKVPEAKVAKNRLHLDVQAGGGREVPWETRWERVVEAVARLTAAGATVLRENELDGRPDHFVMADPEGNEFCVL
;
A
#
# COMPACT_ATOMS: atom_id res chain seq x y z
N MET A 1 -22.68 -13.42 8.34
CA MET A 1 -22.31 -11.99 8.41
C MET A 1 -20.89 -11.86 7.91
N THR A 2 -20.61 -10.89 7.05
CA THR A 2 -19.24 -10.57 6.63
C THR A 2 -18.57 -9.68 7.68
N VAL A 3 -17.25 -9.75 7.80
CA VAL A 3 -16.45 -8.96 8.74
C VAL A 3 -15.51 -8.03 7.97
N ARG A 4 -15.32 -6.81 8.47
CA ARG A 4 -14.28 -5.91 7.95
C ARG A 4 -12.92 -6.39 8.42
N TRP A 5 -11.91 -6.19 7.58
CA TRP A 5 -10.53 -6.55 7.87
C TRP A 5 -9.59 -5.47 7.34
N SER A 6 -8.33 -5.55 7.74
CA SER A 6 -7.26 -4.64 7.35
C SER A 6 -5.94 -5.41 7.29
N VAL A 7 -4.97 -4.88 6.56
CA VAL A 7 -3.60 -5.44 6.52
C VAL A 7 -2.63 -4.45 7.17
N THR A 8 -1.62 -5.00 7.86
CA THR A 8 -0.52 -4.21 8.43
C THR A 8 0.78 -4.60 7.74
N ILE A 9 1.59 -3.61 7.39
CA ILE A 9 2.90 -3.77 6.76
C ILE A 9 3.93 -3.18 7.71
N ASP A 10 4.92 -4.00 8.08
CA ASP A 10 6.04 -3.56 8.89
C ASP A 10 7.06 -2.82 8.01
N CYS A 11 7.63 -1.74 8.54
CA CYS A 11 8.55 -0.85 7.83
C CYS A 11 9.39 -0.03 8.82
N ALA A 12 10.45 0.61 8.35
CA ALA A 12 11.28 1.53 9.13
C ALA A 12 10.70 2.96 9.15
N GLU A 13 10.03 3.39 8.07
CA GLU A 13 9.53 4.75 7.85
C GLU A 13 8.03 4.75 7.47
N PRO A 14 7.10 4.56 8.44
CA PRO A 14 5.67 4.40 8.18
C PRO A 14 5.03 5.46 7.30
N ARG A 15 5.35 6.75 7.55
CA ARG A 15 4.80 7.86 6.76
C ARG A 15 5.30 7.88 5.32
N ALA A 16 6.54 7.44 5.07
CA ALA A 16 7.09 7.39 3.72
C ALA A 16 6.41 6.30 2.90
N VAL A 17 6.28 5.10 3.48
CA VAL A 17 5.59 3.98 2.85
C VAL A 17 4.10 4.28 2.65
N ALA A 18 3.43 4.91 3.64
CA ALA A 18 2.04 5.32 3.49
C ALA A 18 1.83 6.35 2.36
N ARG A 19 2.74 7.32 2.18
CA ARG A 19 2.67 8.26 1.04
C ARG A 19 2.78 7.56 -0.31
N PHE A 20 3.59 6.52 -0.40
CA PHE A 20 3.66 5.70 -1.62
C PHE A 20 2.33 4.96 -1.86
N TRP A 21 1.82 4.27 -0.83
CA TRP A 21 0.60 3.47 -0.96
C TRP A 21 -0.67 4.31 -1.16
N SER A 22 -0.72 5.57 -0.69
CA SER A 22 -1.81 6.48 -1.01
C SER A 22 -1.88 6.79 -2.51
N VAL A 23 -0.73 7.00 -3.16
CA VAL A 23 -0.63 7.15 -4.62
C VAL A 23 -1.00 5.85 -5.34
N ALA A 24 -0.59 4.71 -4.80
CA ALA A 24 -0.83 3.41 -5.44
C ALA A 24 -2.31 3.03 -5.48
N LEU A 25 -3.04 3.31 -4.40
CA LEU A 25 -4.43 2.87 -4.22
C LEU A 25 -5.46 4.00 -4.38
N GLY A 26 -5.01 5.26 -4.46
CA GLY A 26 -5.91 6.41 -4.36
C GLY A 26 -6.52 6.57 -2.96
N TYR A 27 -5.86 6.01 -1.95
CA TYR A 27 -6.34 6.05 -0.56
C TYR A 27 -5.99 7.37 0.10
N ILE A 28 -6.71 7.69 1.17
CA ILE A 28 -6.44 8.86 2.02
C ILE A 28 -5.85 8.45 3.36
N GLU A 29 -5.15 9.37 3.99
CA GLU A 29 -4.76 9.22 5.39
C GLU A 29 -6.02 9.05 6.25
N ARG A 30 -6.01 8.02 7.11
CA ARG A 30 -7.15 7.72 7.96
C ARG A 30 -7.32 8.84 8.99
N PRO A 31 -8.51 9.43 9.11
CA PRO A 31 -8.75 10.43 10.15
C PRO A 31 -8.59 9.80 11.56
N PRO A 32 -8.35 10.62 12.58
CA PRO A 32 -8.32 10.13 13.95
C PRO A 32 -9.68 9.52 14.34
N PRO A 33 -9.71 8.69 15.40
CA PRO A 33 -10.97 8.13 15.90
C PRO A 33 -12.02 9.21 16.21
N ALA A 34 -13.29 8.83 16.08
CA ALA A 34 -14.40 9.75 16.31
C ALA A 34 -14.32 10.40 17.70
N GLY A 35 -14.53 11.72 17.75
CA GLY A 35 -14.41 12.52 18.98
C GLY A 35 -13.04 13.18 19.17
N PHE A 36 -12.07 12.93 18.29
CA PHE A 36 -10.74 13.53 18.35
C PHE A 36 -10.49 14.47 17.17
N ALA A 37 -9.86 15.61 17.43
CA ALA A 37 -9.54 16.61 16.40
C ALA A 37 -8.29 16.24 15.57
N SER A 38 -7.40 15.42 16.12
CA SER A 38 -6.17 14.97 15.47
C SER A 38 -5.67 13.66 16.08
N TRP A 39 -4.70 13.01 15.43
CA TRP A 39 -4.04 11.82 15.98
C TRP A 39 -3.24 12.17 17.24
N GLU A 40 -2.60 13.34 17.28
CA GLU A 40 -1.86 13.85 18.45
C GLU A 40 -2.76 14.01 19.68
N ALA A 41 -3.99 14.50 19.49
CA ALA A 41 -4.98 14.59 20.56
C ALA A 41 -5.37 13.19 21.08
N TRP A 42 -5.54 12.23 20.16
CA TRP A 42 -5.82 10.85 20.52
C TRP A 42 -4.65 10.22 21.28
N PHE A 43 -3.42 10.37 20.78
CA PHE A 43 -2.20 9.86 21.40
C PHE A 43 -1.99 10.43 22.80
N THR A 44 -2.15 11.75 22.96
CA THR A 44 -2.04 12.44 24.25
C THR A 44 -3.03 11.87 25.27
N GLN A 45 -4.31 11.71 24.88
CA GLN A 45 -5.33 11.16 25.79
C GLN A 45 -5.03 9.72 26.21
N HIS A 46 -4.39 8.93 25.35
CA HIS A 46 -4.08 7.52 25.62
C HIS A 46 -2.67 7.32 26.17
N GLY A 47 -1.92 8.39 26.45
CA GLY A 47 -0.60 8.33 27.07
C GLY A 47 0.50 7.77 26.16
N VAL A 48 0.34 7.87 24.84
CA VAL A 48 1.39 7.46 23.88
C VAL A 48 2.52 8.50 23.91
N PRO A 49 3.78 8.12 24.19
CA PRO A 49 4.92 9.02 24.20
C PRO A 49 5.08 9.75 22.85
N GLU A 50 5.43 11.04 22.87
CA GLU A 50 5.63 11.84 21.64
C GLU A 50 6.65 11.21 20.68
N ALA A 51 7.66 10.52 21.21
CA ALA A 51 8.66 9.81 20.43
C ALA A 51 8.08 8.66 19.58
N GLU A 52 6.89 8.16 19.92
CA GLU A 52 6.20 7.04 19.24
C GLU A 52 5.08 7.54 18.30
N TRP A 53 4.84 8.86 18.19
CA TRP A 53 3.74 9.40 17.36
C TRP A 53 3.93 9.14 15.86
N ASP A 54 5.16 8.88 15.43
CA ASP A 54 5.52 8.53 14.05
C ASP A 54 5.73 7.02 13.84
N ASP A 55 5.45 6.19 14.85
CA ASP A 55 5.61 4.73 14.74
C ASP A 55 4.49 4.06 13.93
N GLY A 56 3.49 4.83 13.51
CA GLY A 56 2.37 4.34 12.73
C GLY A 56 1.93 5.31 11.63
N ALA A 57 1.48 4.77 10.51
CA ALA A 57 0.71 5.49 9.51
C ALA A 57 -0.47 4.63 9.03
N TYR A 58 -1.59 5.25 8.70
CA TYR A 58 -2.84 4.53 8.44
C TYR A 58 -3.53 5.10 7.21
N LEU A 59 -3.93 4.23 6.28
CA LEU A 59 -4.66 4.59 5.07
C LEU A 59 -6.03 3.92 5.05
N THR A 60 -7.01 4.62 4.49
CA THR A 60 -8.35 4.07 4.26
C THR A 60 -8.81 4.39 2.85
N ASP A 61 -9.64 3.49 2.31
CA ASP A 61 -10.44 3.77 1.14
C ASP A 61 -11.35 4.98 1.43
N PRO A 62 -11.32 6.04 0.61
CA PRO A 62 -12.18 7.21 0.78
C PRO A 62 -13.67 6.86 0.70
N GLU A 63 -14.05 5.81 -0.03
CA GLU A 63 -15.44 5.36 -0.13
C GLU A 63 -15.84 4.40 1.00
N GLY A 64 -14.88 3.98 1.83
CA GLY A 64 -15.10 3.13 3.00
C GLY A 64 -15.60 1.72 2.67
N VAL A 65 -15.34 1.24 1.46
CA VAL A 65 -15.74 -0.08 0.94
C VAL A 65 -14.60 -1.09 1.07
N LEU A 66 -13.39 -0.70 0.68
CA LEU A 66 -12.23 -1.58 0.64
C LEU A 66 -11.48 -1.65 1.99
N PRO A 67 -10.67 -2.71 2.22
CA PRO A 67 -9.85 -2.86 3.42
C PRO A 67 -8.87 -1.71 3.61
N SER A 68 -8.56 -1.36 4.86
CA SER A 68 -7.53 -0.37 5.19
C SER A 68 -6.13 -0.98 5.25
N LEU A 69 -5.12 -0.12 5.07
CA LEU A 69 -3.71 -0.45 5.27
C LEU A 69 -3.18 0.29 6.50
N SER A 70 -2.36 -0.40 7.28
CA SER A 70 -1.59 0.19 8.38
C SER A 70 -0.10 -0.08 8.14
N PHE A 71 0.74 0.87 8.53
CA PHE A 71 2.19 0.78 8.44
C PHE A 71 2.74 0.95 9.84
N LEU A 72 3.46 -0.03 10.35
CA LEU A 72 4.00 0.01 11.71
C LEU A 72 5.52 -0.03 11.67
N LYS A 73 6.11 0.78 12.53
CA LYS A 73 7.55 0.88 12.65
C LYS A 73 8.12 -0.36 13.32
N VAL A 74 9.10 -0.98 12.68
CA VAL A 74 9.94 -2.02 13.27
C VAL A 74 11.41 -1.68 13.06
N PRO A 75 12.29 -2.00 14.03
CA PRO A 75 13.73 -1.72 13.89
C PRO A 75 14.44 -2.69 12.94
N GLU A 76 13.87 -3.87 12.69
CA GLU A 76 14.48 -4.89 11.83
C GLU A 76 14.27 -4.59 10.35
N ALA A 77 15.37 -4.56 9.60
CA ALA A 77 15.28 -4.53 8.14
C ALA A 77 14.68 -5.85 7.60
N LYS A 78 14.02 -5.77 6.44
CA LYS A 78 13.50 -6.94 5.74
C LYS A 78 14.63 -7.92 5.38
N VAL A 79 14.50 -9.18 5.80
CA VAL A 79 15.53 -10.23 5.59
C VAL A 79 15.16 -11.26 4.54
N ALA A 80 13.87 -11.40 4.19
CA ALA A 80 13.37 -12.42 3.28
C ALA A 80 12.16 -11.90 2.49
N LYS A 81 11.74 -12.66 1.48
CA LYS A 81 10.54 -12.34 0.70
C LYS A 81 9.28 -12.32 1.58
N ASN A 82 8.38 -11.36 1.33
CA ASN A 82 7.05 -11.36 1.96
C ASN A 82 6.29 -12.66 1.64
N ARG A 83 5.70 -13.27 2.67
CA ARG A 83 4.82 -14.46 2.54
C ARG A 83 3.35 -14.11 2.31
N LEU A 84 3.07 -12.82 2.21
CA LEU A 84 1.82 -12.21 1.80
C LEU A 84 2.11 -11.39 0.53
N HIS A 85 1.14 -11.36 -0.39
CA HIS A 85 1.26 -10.60 -1.64
C HIS A 85 0.06 -9.68 -1.75
N LEU A 86 0.31 -8.39 -1.97
CA LEU A 86 -0.71 -7.41 -2.35
C LEU A 86 -0.70 -7.18 -3.86
N ASP A 87 -1.88 -7.24 -4.47
CA ASP A 87 -2.06 -7.06 -5.91
C ASP A 87 -2.82 -5.76 -6.18
N VAL A 88 -2.15 -4.82 -6.84
CA VAL A 88 -2.74 -3.57 -7.33
C VAL A 88 -3.35 -3.84 -8.71
N GLN A 89 -4.68 -3.90 -8.77
CA GLN A 89 -5.44 -4.24 -9.97
C GLN A 89 -5.63 -3.03 -10.91
N ALA A 90 -4.53 -2.41 -11.33
CA ALA A 90 -4.54 -1.21 -12.18
C ALA A 90 -5.14 -1.46 -13.58
N GLY A 91 -5.07 -2.69 -14.06
CA GLY A 91 -5.60 -3.12 -15.35
C GLY A 91 -7.14 -3.15 -15.41
N GLY A 92 -7.80 -3.18 -14.25
CA GLY A 92 -9.26 -3.26 -14.14
C GLY A 92 -9.83 -4.67 -14.27
N GLY A 93 -9.03 -5.70 -14.00
CA GLY A 93 -9.48 -7.10 -13.95
C GLY A 93 -9.27 -7.88 -15.25
N ARG A 94 -9.50 -9.20 -15.18
CA ARG A 94 -9.25 -10.16 -16.28
C ARG A 94 -10.32 -10.12 -17.37
N GLU A 95 -11.45 -9.52 -17.07
CA GLU A 95 -12.56 -9.23 -17.98
C GLU A 95 -12.24 -8.12 -18.99
N VAL A 96 -11.25 -7.27 -18.70
CA VAL A 96 -10.78 -6.22 -19.61
C VAL A 96 -9.88 -6.82 -20.71
N PRO A 97 -10.08 -6.48 -22.00
CA PRO A 97 -9.20 -6.93 -23.08
C PRO A 97 -7.73 -6.65 -22.78
N TRP A 98 -6.85 -7.60 -23.15
CA TRP A 98 -5.43 -7.54 -22.81
C TRP A 98 -4.78 -6.23 -23.28
N GLU A 99 -5.12 -5.74 -24.47
CA GLU A 99 -4.57 -4.52 -25.06
C GLU A 99 -4.83 -3.30 -24.16
N THR A 100 -6.07 -3.12 -23.69
CA THR A 100 -6.43 -2.04 -22.77
C THR A 100 -5.88 -2.26 -21.36
N ARG A 101 -5.94 -3.51 -20.87
CA ARG A 101 -5.44 -3.86 -19.54
C ARG A 101 -3.95 -3.59 -19.42
N TRP A 102 -3.17 -4.01 -20.42
CA TRP A 102 -1.71 -3.89 -20.41
C TRP A 102 -1.25 -2.45 -20.48
N GLU A 103 -1.88 -1.60 -21.31
CA GLU A 103 -1.58 -0.16 -21.35
C GLU A 103 -1.75 0.49 -19.96
N ARG A 104 -2.84 0.16 -19.26
CA ARG A 104 -3.10 0.66 -17.89
C ARG A 104 -2.09 0.16 -16.86
N VAL A 105 -1.69 -1.12 -16.95
CA VAL A 105 -0.66 -1.70 -16.09
C VAL A 105 0.66 -0.96 -16.29
N VAL A 106 1.09 -0.75 -17.54
CA VAL A 106 2.34 -0.04 -17.87
C VAL A 106 2.28 1.41 -17.37
N GLU A 107 1.17 2.12 -17.55
CA GLU A 107 0.98 3.47 -17.03
C GLU A 107 1.08 3.51 -15.50
N ALA A 108 0.43 2.57 -14.81
CA ALA A 108 0.50 2.46 -13.36
C ALA A 108 1.92 2.16 -12.88
N VAL A 109 2.65 1.25 -13.54
CA VAL A 109 4.06 0.97 -13.22
C VAL A 109 4.92 2.22 -13.38
N ALA A 110 4.74 3.01 -14.44
CA ALA A 110 5.47 4.26 -14.63
C ALA A 110 5.17 5.27 -13.51
N ARG A 111 3.89 5.45 -13.15
CA ARG A 111 3.47 6.32 -12.04
C ARG A 111 4.06 5.87 -10.70
N LEU A 112 4.01 4.57 -10.41
CA LEU A 112 4.51 4.01 -9.16
C LEU A 112 6.04 4.08 -9.06
N THR A 113 6.73 3.87 -10.18
CA THR A 113 8.19 4.05 -10.24
C THR A 113 8.57 5.50 -9.94
N ALA A 114 7.84 6.47 -10.50
CA ALA A 114 8.03 7.89 -10.19
C ALA A 114 7.74 8.23 -8.72
N ALA A 115 6.87 7.44 -8.05
CA ALA A 115 6.57 7.56 -6.63
C ALA A 115 7.58 6.82 -5.71
N GLY A 116 8.60 6.17 -6.26
CA GLY A 116 9.68 5.53 -5.52
C GLY A 116 9.64 4.00 -5.48
N ALA A 117 8.74 3.34 -6.19
CA ALA A 117 8.79 1.89 -6.35
C ALA A 117 9.91 1.44 -7.29
N THR A 118 10.35 0.20 -7.13
CA THR A 118 11.32 -0.45 -8.01
C THR A 118 10.66 -1.61 -8.76
N VAL A 119 10.84 -1.69 -10.08
CA VAL A 119 10.44 -2.87 -10.86
C VAL A 119 11.41 -4.01 -10.56
N LEU A 120 10.90 -5.12 -10.04
CA LEU A 120 11.70 -6.31 -9.75
C LEU A 120 11.67 -7.32 -10.89
N ARG A 121 10.48 -7.54 -11.47
CA ARG A 121 10.30 -8.52 -12.55
C ARG A 121 9.03 -8.25 -13.36
N GLU A 122 9.14 -8.36 -14.68
CA GLU A 122 7.99 -8.53 -15.57
C GLU A 122 7.70 -10.03 -15.72
N ASN A 123 6.43 -10.42 -15.60
CA ASN A 123 6.00 -11.80 -15.77
C ASN A 123 5.12 -11.93 -17.00
N GLU A 124 5.20 -13.10 -17.64
CA GLU A 124 4.44 -13.44 -18.83
C GLU A 124 3.40 -14.53 -18.53
N LEU A 125 2.31 -14.51 -19.31
CA LEU A 125 1.29 -15.55 -19.37
C LEU A 125 0.95 -15.80 -20.85
N ASP A 126 0.98 -17.05 -21.28
CA ASP A 126 0.70 -17.47 -22.67
C ASP A 126 1.52 -16.71 -23.73
N GLY A 127 2.79 -16.42 -23.40
CA GLY A 127 3.72 -15.72 -24.28
C GLY A 127 3.45 -14.22 -24.44
N ARG A 128 2.69 -13.62 -23.51
CA ARG A 128 2.45 -12.17 -23.46
C ARG A 128 2.76 -11.62 -22.06
N PRO A 129 3.21 -10.36 -21.96
CA PRO A 129 3.31 -9.69 -20.67
C PRO A 129 1.99 -9.68 -19.91
N ASP A 130 2.05 -9.93 -18.60
CA ASP A 130 0.87 -10.12 -17.77
C ASP A 130 0.79 -9.16 -16.58
N HIS A 131 1.85 -9.08 -15.80
CA HIS A 131 1.94 -8.25 -14.60
C HIS A 131 3.40 -7.98 -14.22
N PHE A 132 3.62 -6.92 -13.45
CA PHE A 132 4.91 -6.63 -12.84
C PHE A 132 4.90 -6.97 -11.36
N VAL A 133 5.98 -7.60 -10.89
CA VAL A 133 6.33 -7.60 -9.47
C VAL A 133 7.18 -6.35 -9.22
N MET A 134 6.75 -5.54 -8.27
CA MET A 134 7.43 -4.33 -7.84
C MET A 134 7.74 -4.40 -6.34
N ALA A 135 8.68 -3.57 -5.91
CA ALA A 135 8.95 -3.29 -4.51
C ALA A 135 8.55 -1.85 -4.19
N ASP A 136 7.91 -1.63 -3.04
CA ASP A 136 7.70 -0.29 -2.50
C ASP A 136 9.04 0.34 -2.05
N PRO A 137 9.07 1.61 -1.57
CA PRO A 137 10.31 2.29 -1.19
C PRO A 137 11.17 1.56 -0.14
N GLU A 138 10.60 0.60 0.59
CA GLU A 138 11.30 -0.19 1.61
C GLU A 138 11.53 -1.65 1.21
N GLY A 139 11.21 -2.01 -0.04
CA GLY A 139 11.46 -3.35 -0.55
C GLY A 139 10.35 -4.36 -0.28
N ASN A 140 9.17 -3.93 0.18
CA ASN A 140 8.02 -4.82 0.29
C ASN A 140 7.46 -5.13 -1.08
N GLU A 141 7.35 -6.42 -1.40
CA GLU A 141 6.92 -6.85 -2.73
C GLU A 141 5.40 -6.77 -2.92
N PHE A 142 4.97 -6.27 -4.07
CA PHE A 142 3.57 -6.24 -4.52
C PHE A 142 3.49 -6.45 -6.04
N CYS A 143 2.31 -6.76 -6.57
CA CYS A 143 2.10 -6.86 -8.02
C CYS A 143 1.27 -5.70 -8.57
N VAL A 144 1.48 -5.38 -9.84
CA VAL A 144 0.64 -4.50 -10.64
C VAL A 144 0.09 -5.29 -11.82
N LEU A 145 -1.23 -5.43 -11.90
CA LEU A 145 -1.93 -6.32 -12.82
C LEU A 145 -3.23 -5.76 -13.41
#